data_AF-A0A3M1DDH9-F1
#
_entry.id   AF-A0A3M1DDH9-F1
#
_cell.length_a   1.000
_cell.length_b   1.000
_cell.length_c   1.000
_cell.angle_alpha   90.00
_cell.angle_beta   90.00
_cell.angle_gamma   90.00
#
_symmetry.space_group_name_H-M   'P 1'
#
loop_
_entity.id
_entity.type
_entity.pdbx_description
1 polymer ?
#
loop_
_entity_poly.entity_id
_entity_poly.type
_entity_poly.pdbx_seq_one_letter_code
_entity_poly.pdbx_strand_id
1 'polypeptide(L)'
;MFGDGAYLLGIPVPQREADLLQQLIFRVAAKDDKLGLNKELTSKISAKAEFHVTLGVFHPGAFHTNRGLFKHIIHFLKEHKEAYQHLQTLFRGECIVTGVGWDGGTPAESHVVWASVASREVELIRQHIHTLLTSAGVDERHFSFTDPHITLFTVGSHGDRHDIKKPPKERINTYGTKIGFSFRTVCFYRGPRIIATFGPSESGKPSQTKFKKALIAELAKSNKGKVPEYNWGALFRDEELRPFATTIKKIILEKGARGLNEAGYDGKSIGRIMSLIK
;
A
#
# COMPACT_ATOMS: atom_id res chain seq x y z
N MET A 1 14.93 -6.71 8.95
CA MET A 1 15.11 -5.25 8.84
C MET A 1 15.57 -4.89 7.43
N PHE A 2 14.79 -5.25 6.40
CA PHE A 2 15.28 -5.27 5.02
C PHE A 2 14.59 -4.18 4.19
N GLY A 3 15.37 -3.23 3.66
CA GLY A 3 14.91 -2.11 2.84
C GLY A 3 14.76 -2.45 1.35
N ASP A 4 14.80 -1.42 0.49
CA ASP A 4 14.61 -1.51 -0.95
C ASP A 4 15.47 -2.62 -1.62
N GLY A 5 14.84 -3.38 -2.52
CA GLY A 5 15.48 -4.46 -3.27
C GLY A 5 15.38 -5.86 -2.65
N ALA A 6 14.73 -6.01 -1.50
CA ALA A 6 14.42 -7.31 -0.90
C ALA A 6 13.50 -8.16 -1.80
N TYR A 7 13.61 -9.49 -1.64
CA TYR A 7 12.64 -10.41 -2.21
C TYR A 7 11.56 -10.71 -1.16
N LEU A 8 10.32 -10.86 -1.60
CA LEU A 8 9.18 -11.15 -0.74
C LEU A 8 8.57 -12.46 -1.18
N LEU A 9 8.27 -13.33 -0.23
CA LEU A 9 7.34 -14.43 -0.46
C LEU A 9 5.95 -13.93 -0.07
N GLY A 10 4.99 -14.05 -0.97
CA GLY A 10 3.64 -13.61 -0.69
C GLY A 10 2.55 -14.40 -1.39
N ILE A 11 1.35 -14.34 -0.83
CA ILE A 11 0.13 -14.91 -1.41
C ILE A 11 -0.59 -13.76 -2.13
N PRO A 12 -0.74 -13.79 -3.47
CA PRO A 12 -1.52 -12.76 -4.16
C PRO A 12 -2.96 -12.76 -3.65
N VAL A 13 -3.53 -11.56 -3.45
CA VAL A 13 -4.94 -11.43 -3.10
C VAL A 13 -5.78 -11.50 -4.37
N PRO A 14 -6.85 -12.32 -4.43
CA PRO A 14 -7.70 -12.36 -5.60
C PRO A 14 -8.35 -11.00 -5.87
N GLN A 15 -8.64 -10.70 -7.14
CA GLN A 15 -9.08 -9.36 -7.55
C GLN A 15 -10.32 -8.86 -6.80
N ARG A 16 -11.27 -9.76 -6.48
CA ARG A 16 -12.47 -9.41 -5.73
C ARG A 16 -12.13 -8.86 -4.34
N GLU A 17 -11.23 -9.53 -3.61
CA GLU A 17 -10.81 -9.12 -2.28
C GLU A 17 -9.85 -7.92 -2.35
N ALA A 18 -9.04 -7.82 -3.41
CA ALA A 18 -8.27 -6.62 -3.69
C ALA A 18 -9.17 -5.38 -3.84
N ASP A 19 -10.33 -5.50 -4.52
CA ASP A 19 -11.34 -4.43 -4.59
C ASP A 19 -11.87 -4.04 -3.19
N LEU A 20 -12.07 -5.02 -2.30
CA LEU A 20 -12.54 -4.79 -0.93
C LEU A 20 -11.47 -4.12 -0.06
N LEU A 21 -10.20 -4.52 -0.21
CA LEU A 21 -9.07 -3.89 0.48
C LEU A 21 -8.92 -2.41 0.09
N GLN A 22 -9.18 -2.06 -1.17
CA GLN A 22 -9.22 -0.64 -1.55
C GLN A 22 -10.33 0.14 -0.84
N GLN A 23 -11.53 -0.44 -0.73
CA GLN A 23 -12.61 0.19 0.03
C GLN A 23 -12.24 0.33 1.51
N LEU A 24 -11.52 -0.66 2.07
CA LEU A 24 -11.00 -0.58 3.44
C LEU A 24 -10.05 0.60 3.60
N ILE A 25 -9.12 0.82 2.66
CA ILE A 25 -8.20 1.98 2.69
C ILE A 25 -8.97 3.29 2.79
N PHE A 26 -10.01 3.46 1.97
CA PHE A 26 -10.85 4.66 2.00
C PHE A 26 -11.55 4.85 3.34
N ARG A 27 -12.08 3.78 3.93
CA ARG A 27 -12.74 3.85 5.25
C ARG A 27 -11.76 4.13 6.38
N VAL A 28 -10.52 3.65 6.31
CA VAL A 28 -9.45 4.00 7.25
C VAL A 28 -9.12 5.48 7.12
N ALA A 29 -8.89 5.97 5.89
CA ALA A 29 -8.58 7.38 5.63
C ALA A 29 -9.71 8.35 6.01
N ALA A 30 -10.97 7.91 5.95
CA ALA A 30 -12.14 8.72 6.33
C ALA A 30 -12.29 8.90 7.85
N LYS A 31 -11.68 8.05 8.68
CA LYS A 31 -11.76 8.14 10.15
C LYS A 31 -10.69 9.02 10.78
N ASP A 32 -9.64 9.37 10.04
CA ASP A 32 -8.53 10.17 10.52
C ASP A 32 -8.36 11.40 9.62
N ASP A 33 -8.75 12.56 10.15
CA ASP A 33 -8.71 13.84 9.44
C ASP A 33 -7.31 14.21 8.94
N LYS A 34 -6.27 13.75 9.66
CA LYS A 34 -4.86 14.02 9.34
C LYS A 34 -4.36 13.15 8.19
N LEU A 35 -4.85 11.91 8.08
CA LEU A 35 -4.58 11.09 6.90
C LEU A 35 -5.17 11.79 5.67
N GLY A 36 -6.49 12.02 5.71
CA GLY A 36 -7.26 12.58 4.61
C GLY A 36 -7.09 11.82 3.29
N LEU A 37 -8.04 11.96 2.36
CA LEU A 37 -7.82 11.54 0.97
C LEU A 37 -6.95 12.59 0.26
N ASN A 38 -5.73 12.82 0.72
CA ASN A 38 -4.84 13.77 0.07
C ASN A 38 -4.43 13.23 -1.32
N LYS A 39 -4.06 14.13 -2.24
CA LYS A 39 -3.72 13.78 -3.63
C LYS A 39 -2.56 12.77 -3.68
N GLU A 40 -1.66 12.81 -2.71
CA GLU A 40 -0.51 11.91 -2.61
C GLU A 40 -0.93 10.47 -2.26
N LEU A 41 -1.73 10.27 -1.22
CA LEU A 41 -2.28 8.99 -0.80
C LEU A 41 -3.13 8.40 -1.93
N THR A 42 -4.00 9.22 -2.52
CA THR A 42 -4.81 8.82 -3.69
C THR A 42 -3.93 8.41 -4.86
N SER A 43 -2.86 9.16 -5.15
CA SER A 43 -1.94 8.82 -6.23
C SER A 43 -1.21 7.51 -5.97
N LYS A 44 -0.75 7.27 -4.73
CA LYS A 44 -0.07 6.03 -4.30
C LYS A 44 -0.99 4.82 -4.41
N ILE A 45 -2.24 4.93 -3.93
CA ILE A 45 -3.22 3.85 -4.05
C ILE A 45 -3.56 3.56 -5.52
N SER A 46 -3.66 4.60 -6.36
CA SER A 46 -3.93 4.45 -7.79
C SER A 46 -2.77 3.86 -8.59
N ALA A 47 -1.53 4.06 -8.12
CA ALA A 47 -0.34 3.88 -8.93
C ALA A 47 0.20 2.45 -8.96
N LYS A 48 -0.35 1.49 -8.17
CA LYS A 48 -0.22 0.01 -8.29
C LYS A 48 -0.30 -0.66 -6.90
N ALA A 49 -1.49 -0.78 -6.31
CA ALA A 49 -1.64 -1.73 -5.21
C ALA A 49 -1.72 -3.16 -5.78
N GLU A 50 -0.59 -3.86 -5.83
CA GLU A 50 -0.59 -5.32 -5.96
C GLU A 50 -0.65 -5.89 -4.54
N PHE A 51 -1.87 -6.20 -4.08
CA PHE A 51 -2.07 -6.72 -2.74
C PHE A 51 -1.61 -8.18 -2.67
N HIS A 52 -0.83 -8.46 -1.64
CA HIS A 52 -0.40 -9.79 -1.30
C HIS A 52 -0.30 -9.92 0.22
N VAL A 53 -0.51 -11.13 0.73
CA VAL A 53 -0.16 -11.46 2.12
C VAL A 53 1.34 -11.70 2.16
N THR A 54 2.09 -10.86 2.85
CA THR A 54 3.53 -11.06 3.03
C THR A 54 3.74 -12.21 4.00
N LEU A 55 4.38 -13.28 3.51
CA LEU A 55 4.71 -14.46 4.31
C LEU A 55 6.10 -14.34 4.92
N GLY A 56 7.06 -13.79 4.19
CA GLY A 56 8.44 -13.61 4.63
C GLY A 56 9.25 -12.77 3.64
N VAL A 57 10.40 -12.28 4.11
CA VAL A 57 11.26 -11.32 3.39
C VAL A 57 12.69 -11.83 3.38
N PHE A 58 13.37 -11.66 2.26
CA PHE A 58 14.72 -12.15 2.03
C PHE A 58 15.70 -11.01 1.78
N HIS A 59 16.87 -11.06 2.43
CA HIS A 59 17.90 -10.03 2.34
C HIS A 59 18.57 -10.00 0.95
N PRO A 60 18.72 -8.84 0.29
CA PRO A 60 19.38 -8.74 -1.02
C PRO A 60 20.79 -9.33 -1.08
N GLY A 61 21.55 -9.24 0.02
CA GLY A 61 22.91 -9.78 0.14
C GLY A 61 23.03 -11.29 0.19
N ALA A 62 21.95 -12.00 0.47
CA ALA A 62 21.87 -13.44 0.22
C ALA A 62 21.79 -13.74 -1.30
N PHE A 63 21.41 -12.74 -2.10
CA PHE A 63 21.17 -12.82 -3.55
C PHE A 63 22.15 -11.97 -4.37
N HIS A 64 23.18 -11.35 -3.77
CA HIS A 64 24.11 -10.47 -4.50
C HIS A 64 24.97 -11.22 -5.54
N THR A 65 25.03 -12.55 -5.48
CA THR A 65 25.30 -13.38 -6.66
C THR A 65 23.99 -13.52 -7.46
N ASN A 66 23.56 -12.46 -8.16
CA ASN A 66 22.19 -12.25 -8.70
C ASN A 66 21.74 -13.17 -9.86
N ARG A 67 22.32 -14.37 -9.95
CA ARG A 67 21.86 -15.50 -10.76
C ARG A 67 22.08 -16.86 -10.04
N GLY A 68 22.72 -16.91 -8.88
CA GLY A 68 23.08 -18.15 -8.20
C GLY A 68 21.93 -18.72 -7.40
N LEU A 69 21.52 -18.04 -6.32
CA LEU A 69 20.60 -18.62 -5.31
C LEU A 69 19.16 -18.80 -5.78
N PHE A 70 18.57 -17.83 -6.50
CA PHE A 70 17.23 -18.05 -7.06
C PHE A 70 17.25 -19.07 -8.19
N LYS A 71 18.31 -19.10 -9.02
CA LYS A 71 18.49 -20.24 -9.92
C LYS A 71 18.74 -21.51 -9.14
N HIS A 72 19.37 -21.49 -7.97
CA HIS A 72 19.66 -22.65 -7.16
C HIS A 72 18.37 -23.20 -6.54
N ILE A 73 17.49 -22.35 -6.00
CA ILE A 73 16.15 -22.74 -5.55
C ILE A 73 15.34 -23.26 -6.74
N ILE A 74 15.30 -22.55 -7.86
CA ILE A 74 14.58 -22.99 -9.07
C ILE A 74 15.20 -24.27 -9.67
N HIS A 75 16.52 -24.44 -9.61
CA HIS A 75 17.27 -25.60 -10.11
C HIS A 75 17.05 -26.79 -9.20
N PHE A 76 17.18 -26.62 -7.89
CA PHE A 76 16.80 -27.58 -6.87
C PHE A 76 15.35 -28.05 -7.07
N LEU A 77 14.40 -27.13 -7.25
CA LEU A 77 13.00 -27.49 -7.53
C LEU A 77 12.81 -28.20 -8.88
N LYS A 78 13.66 -27.92 -9.87
CA LYS A 78 13.66 -28.63 -11.16
C LYS A 78 14.26 -30.03 -11.07
N GLU A 79 15.34 -30.18 -10.29
CA GLU A 79 16.05 -31.44 -10.06
C GLU A 79 15.34 -32.33 -9.04
N HIS A 80 14.53 -31.75 -8.15
CA HIS A 80 13.79 -32.44 -7.11
C HIS A 80 12.29 -32.18 -7.29
N LYS A 81 11.74 -32.75 -8.36
CA LYS A 81 10.33 -32.59 -8.74
C LYS A 81 9.36 -32.95 -7.61
N GLU A 82 9.71 -33.91 -6.77
CA GLU A 82 8.91 -34.31 -5.61
C GLU A 82 8.79 -33.18 -4.58
N ALA A 83 9.87 -32.44 -4.31
CA ALA A 83 9.85 -31.27 -3.43
C ALA A 83 8.97 -30.15 -4.01
N TYR A 84 9.04 -29.92 -5.32
CA TYR A 84 8.18 -28.96 -6.01
C TYR A 84 6.71 -29.37 -5.98
N GLN A 85 6.38 -30.64 -6.27
CA GLN A 85 5.02 -31.17 -6.21
C GLN A 85 4.46 -31.11 -4.79
N HIS A 86 5.27 -31.46 -3.78
CA HIS A 86 4.90 -31.34 -2.37
C HIS A 86 4.57 -29.88 -2.01
N LEU A 87 5.44 -28.93 -2.37
CA LEU A 87 5.17 -27.50 -2.18
C LEU A 87 3.87 -27.04 -2.86
N GLN A 88 3.62 -27.47 -4.10
CA GLN A 88 2.36 -27.16 -4.79
C GLN A 88 1.13 -27.68 -4.05
N THR A 89 1.24 -28.83 -3.36
CA THR A 89 0.13 -29.35 -2.53
C THR A 89 -0.06 -28.58 -1.22
N LEU A 90 0.97 -27.88 -0.75
CA LEU A 90 0.96 -27.06 0.46
C LEU A 90 0.47 -25.62 0.22
N PHE A 91 0.63 -25.09 -0.99
CA PHE A 91 0.24 -23.73 -1.35
C PHE A 91 -1.26 -23.58 -1.58
N ARG A 92 -2.06 -24.12 -0.67
CA ARG A 92 -3.51 -23.94 -0.62
C ARG A 92 -3.95 -23.70 0.82
N GLY A 93 -4.93 -22.83 1.01
CA GLY A 93 -5.43 -22.53 2.34
C GLY A 93 -6.41 -21.38 2.32
N GLU A 94 -6.72 -20.88 3.50
CA GLU A 94 -7.61 -19.73 3.68
C GLU A 94 -6.91 -18.60 4.42
N CYS A 95 -7.17 -17.38 3.97
CA CYS A 95 -6.71 -16.15 4.59
C CYS A 95 -7.93 -15.34 5.02
N ILE A 96 -7.94 -14.88 6.27
CA ILE A 96 -8.98 -14.04 6.81
C ILE A 96 -8.34 -12.77 7.35
N VAL A 97 -8.78 -11.61 6.84
CA VAL A 97 -8.37 -10.32 7.40
C VAL A 97 -9.07 -10.14 8.75
N THR A 98 -8.30 -9.97 9.82
CA THR A 98 -8.80 -9.87 11.20
C THR A 98 -8.95 -8.43 11.67
N GLY A 99 -8.18 -7.51 11.11
CA GLY A 99 -8.21 -6.10 11.49
C GLY A 99 -7.21 -5.24 10.75
N VAL A 100 -7.15 -3.97 11.13
CA VAL A 100 -6.22 -2.97 10.61
C VAL A 100 -5.24 -2.59 11.72
N GLY A 101 -3.96 -2.52 11.38
CA GLY A 101 -2.88 -2.10 12.26
C GLY A 101 -2.00 -1.04 11.61
N TRP A 102 -1.21 -0.38 12.44
CA TRP A 102 -0.30 0.69 12.06
C TRP A 102 0.84 0.78 13.06
N ASP A 103 1.99 1.32 12.65
CA ASP A 103 3.11 1.67 13.53
C ASP A 103 2.82 3.02 14.22
N GLY A 104 3.37 3.28 15.41
CA GLY A 104 3.14 4.54 16.15
C GLY A 104 1.77 4.66 16.85
N GLY A 105 1.34 5.89 17.18
CA GLY A 105 0.11 6.16 17.95
C GLY A 105 -1.14 6.10 17.08
N THR A 106 -1.16 6.87 15.98
CA THR A 106 -2.29 6.96 15.05
C THR A 106 -1.91 6.48 13.63
N PRO A 107 -2.90 6.14 12.78
CA PRO A 107 -2.64 5.80 11.38
C PRO A 107 -1.88 6.90 10.61
N ALA A 108 -2.17 8.18 10.87
CA ALA A 108 -1.47 9.31 10.24
C ALA A 108 0.00 9.46 10.66
N GLU A 109 0.35 9.05 11.87
CA GLU A 109 1.72 9.04 12.39
C GLU A 109 2.51 7.81 11.92
N SER A 110 1.84 6.85 11.29
CA SER A 110 2.43 5.58 10.90
C SER A 110 3.19 5.66 9.60
N HIS A 111 4.36 5.06 9.53
CA HIS A 111 5.05 4.81 8.27
C HIS A 111 4.29 3.83 7.37
N VAL A 112 3.55 2.88 7.96
CA VAL A 112 2.85 1.82 7.23
C VAL A 112 1.54 1.44 7.91
N VAL A 113 0.48 1.32 7.11
CA VAL A 113 -0.81 0.79 7.56
C VAL A 113 -1.04 -0.55 6.89
N TRP A 114 -1.44 -1.55 7.66
CA TRP A 114 -1.60 -2.93 7.19
C TRP A 114 -2.94 -3.52 7.62
N ALA A 115 -3.37 -4.54 6.89
CA ALA A 115 -4.41 -5.46 7.28
C ALA A 115 -3.77 -6.73 7.84
N SER A 116 -4.06 -7.06 9.10
CA SER A 116 -3.58 -8.29 9.73
C SER A 116 -4.34 -9.49 9.18
N VAL A 117 -3.64 -10.58 8.91
CA VAL A 117 -4.21 -11.79 8.31
C VAL A 117 -4.04 -12.98 9.25
N ALA A 118 -5.12 -13.72 9.46
CA ALA A 118 -5.09 -15.04 10.07
C ALA A 118 -5.20 -16.12 9.00
N SER A 119 -4.30 -17.11 9.07
CA SER A 119 -4.33 -18.32 8.26
C SER A 119 -3.66 -19.44 9.05
N ARG A 120 -4.30 -20.60 9.13
CA ARG A 120 -3.71 -21.78 9.80
C ARG A 120 -2.61 -22.40 8.95
N GLU A 121 -2.76 -22.30 7.63
CA GLU A 121 -1.88 -22.93 6.64
C GLU A 121 -0.57 -22.16 6.48
N VAL A 122 -0.57 -20.85 6.73
CA VAL A 122 0.62 -20.01 6.58
C VAL A 122 1.78 -20.49 7.45
N GLU A 123 1.53 -20.94 8.68
CA GLU A 123 2.60 -21.43 9.56
C GLU A 123 3.24 -22.71 9.00
N LEU A 124 2.43 -23.65 8.50
CA LEU A 124 2.91 -24.88 7.86
C LEU A 124 3.71 -24.58 6.58
N ILE A 125 3.23 -23.63 5.78
CA ILE A 125 3.92 -23.17 4.57
C ILE A 125 5.28 -22.57 4.92
N ARG A 126 5.35 -21.74 5.96
CA ARG A 126 6.60 -21.12 6.42
C ARG A 126 7.61 -22.17 6.86
N GLN A 127 7.20 -23.13 7.69
CA GLN A 127 8.08 -24.20 8.14
C GLN A 127 8.64 -25.02 6.97
N HIS A 128 7.81 -25.35 5.99
CA HIS A 128 8.29 -26.11 4.82
C HIS A 128 9.24 -25.28 3.94
N ILE A 129 8.94 -24.00 3.75
CA ILE A 129 9.82 -23.11 2.99
C ILE A 129 11.13 -22.91 3.73
N HIS A 130 11.11 -22.77 5.06
CA HIS A 130 12.31 -22.71 5.90
C HIS A 130 13.20 -23.93 5.66
N THR A 131 12.64 -25.13 5.82
CA THR A 131 13.35 -26.39 5.60
C THR A 131 13.94 -26.46 4.19
N LEU A 132 13.15 -26.10 3.17
CA LEU A 132 13.62 -26.10 1.78
C LEU A 132 14.78 -25.12 1.55
N LEU A 133 14.70 -23.92 2.14
CA LEU A 133 15.76 -22.92 2.05
C LEU A 133 17.03 -23.41 2.74
N THR A 134 16.93 -24.00 3.93
CA THR A 134 18.07 -24.60 4.64
C THR A 134 18.68 -25.75 3.83
N SER A 135 17.88 -26.65 3.25
CA SER A 135 18.36 -27.72 2.37
C SER A 135 19.04 -27.19 1.10
N ALA A 136 18.62 -26.02 0.62
CA ALA A 136 19.26 -25.31 -0.49
C ALA A 136 20.50 -24.48 -0.07
N GLY A 137 20.97 -24.61 1.18
CA GLY A 137 22.16 -23.91 1.69
C GLY A 137 21.94 -22.44 2.06
N VAL A 138 20.68 -22.01 2.25
CA VAL A 138 20.36 -20.64 2.67
C VAL A 138 20.41 -20.53 4.19
N ASP A 139 21.30 -19.69 4.69
CA ASP A 139 21.42 -19.37 6.13
C ASP A 139 20.18 -18.61 6.63
N GLU A 140 19.71 -18.95 7.84
CA GLU A 140 18.56 -18.33 8.50
C GLU A 140 18.67 -16.82 8.64
N ARG A 141 19.89 -16.28 8.80
CA ARG A 141 20.09 -14.82 8.90
C ARG A 141 19.70 -14.06 7.62
N HIS A 142 19.52 -14.77 6.51
CA HIS A 142 19.24 -14.20 5.20
C HIS A 142 17.75 -14.15 4.84
N PHE A 143 16.89 -14.70 5.68
CA PHE A 143 15.44 -14.60 5.53
C PHE A 143 14.78 -14.33 6.87
N SER A 144 13.64 -13.65 6.84
CA SER A 144 12.85 -13.35 8.03
C SER A 144 11.39 -13.62 7.72
N PHE A 145 10.77 -14.50 8.49
CA PHE A 145 9.31 -14.52 8.56
C PHE A 145 8.85 -13.27 9.32
N THR A 146 7.65 -12.81 8.96
CA THR A 146 6.98 -11.66 9.57
C THR A 146 5.56 -12.09 9.92
N ASP A 147 4.81 -11.35 10.73
CA ASP A 147 3.40 -11.70 10.94
C ASP A 147 2.64 -11.63 9.60
N PRO A 148 1.70 -12.54 9.27
CA PRO A 148 0.99 -12.47 7.99
C PRO A 148 0.16 -11.18 7.91
N HIS A 149 0.42 -10.36 6.90
CA HIS A 149 -0.26 -9.08 6.73
C HIS A 149 -0.30 -8.68 5.26
N ILE A 150 -1.19 -7.75 4.94
CA ILE A 150 -1.28 -7.09 3.65
C ILE A 150 -1.02 -5.61 3.90
N THR A 151 0.03 -5.06 3.30
CA THR A 151 0.28 -3.63 3.37
C THR A 151 -0.76 -2.88 2.55
N LEU A 152 -1.49 -1.99 3.23
CA LEU A 152 -2.59 -1.22 2.65
C LEU A 152 -2.07 0.04 1.99
N PHE A 153 -1.25 0.81 2.72
CA PHE A 153 -0.55 1.99 2.21
C PHE A 153 0.61 2.37 3.14
N THR A 154 1.53 3.18 2.62
CA THR A 154 2.60 3.81 3.39
C THR A 154 2.42 5.32 3.41
N VAL A 155 2.69 5.94 4.56
CA VAL A 155 2.68 7.41 4.70
C VAL A 155 4.13 7.89 4.58
N GLY A 156 4.39 8.78 3.63
CA GLY A 156 5.75 9.22 3.28
C GLY A 156 6.50 8.28 2.32
N SER A 157 7.83 8.36 2.31
CA SER A 157 8.71 7.61 1.39
C SER A 157 9.19 6.27 1.96
N HIS A 158 8.72 5.89 3.14
CA HIS A 158 9.26 4.76 3.88
C HIS A 158 8.58 3.46 3.43
N GLY A 159 9.40 2.41 3.31
CA GLY A 159 8.92 1.06 3.03
C GLY A 159 8.30 0.40 4.26
N ASP A 160 7.68 -0.75 4.04
CA ASP A 160 7.13 -1.55 5.11
C ASP A 160 8.24 -2.13 6.03
N ARG A 161 8.01 -2.07 7.33
CA ARG A 161 8.91 -2.61 8.36
C ARG A 161 8.52 -4.04 8.68
N HIS A 162 9.32 -5.00 8.25
CA HIS A 162 9.03 -6.43 8.45
C HIS A 162 9.60 -7.03 9.75
N ASP A 163 10.42 -6.26 10.46
CA ASP A 163 11.06 -6.58 11.74
C ASP A 163 10.15 -6.36 12.96
N ILE A 164 8.97 -5.77 12.77
CA ILE A 164 8.00 -5.51 13.82
C ILE A 164 6.83 -6.49 13.74
N LYS A 165 6.21 -6.77 14.89
CA LYS A 165 4.93 -7.49 14.93
C LYS A 165 3.83 -6.68 14.23
N LYS A 166 2.88 -7.36 13.60
CA LYS A 166 1.76 -6.77 12.83
C LYS A 166 0.39 -7.11 13.44
N PRO A 167 0.15 -6.90 14.74
CA PRO A 167 -1.16 -7.15 15.33
C PRO A 167 -2.19 -6.14 14.80
N PRO A 168 -3.48 -6.51 14.78
CA PRO A 168 -4.53 -5.54 14.52
C PRO A 168 -4.67 -4.60 15.72
N LYS A 169 -4.77 -3.29 15.46
CA LYS A 169 -5.14 -2.28 16.46
C LYS A 169 -6.66 -2.05 16.48
N GLU A 170 -7.28 -2.17 15.31
CA GLU A 170 -8.74 -2.15 15.16
C GLU A 170 -9.24 -3.44 14.51
N ARG A 171 -10.39 -3.93 14.96
CA ARG A 171 -11.04 -5.11 14.38
C ARG A 171 -11.63 -4.79 13.01
N ILE A 172 -11.64 -5.77 12.11
CA ILE A 172 -12.16 -5.57 10.75
C ILE A 172 -13.65 -5.19 10.73
N ASN A 173 -14.42 -5.68 11.71
CA ASN A 173 -15.85 -5.37 11.85
C ASN A 173 -16.12 -3.87 12.08
N THR A 174 -15.16 -3.13 12.64
CA THR A 174 -15.23 -1.66 12.80
C THR A 174 -15.30 -0.94 11.46
N TYR A 175 -14.99 -1.63 10.37
CA TYR A 175 -15.07 -1.13 9.00
C TYR A 175 -16.22 -1.74 8.20
N GLY A 176 -17.06 -2.58 8.81
CA GLY A 176 -18.29 -3.10 8.18
C GLY A 176 -18.07 -4.05 7.00
N THR A 177 -16.93 -4.74 6.92
CA THR A 177 -16.67 -5.69 5.83
C THR A 177 -15.84 -6.85 6.32
N LYS A 178 -16.27 -8.07 5.98
CA LYS A 178 -15.46 -9.27 6.16
C LYS A 178 -14.67 -9.52 4.88
N ILE A 179 -13.35 -9.65 4.99
CA ILE A 179 -12.47 -9.96 3.85
C ILE A 179 -11.80 -11.29 4.15
N GLY A 180 -12.05 -12.28 3.31
CA GLY A 180 -11.39 -13.56 3.38
C GLY A 180 -11.40 -14.23 2.02
N PHE A 181 -10.37 -15.02 1.75
CA PHE A 181 -10.20 -15.69 0.47
C PHE A 181 -9.46 -17.02 0.64
N SER A 182 -9.80 -17.97 -0.21
CA SER A 182 -8.96 -19.14 -0.43
C SER A 182 -7.81 -18.76 -1.36
N PHE A 183 -6.63 -19.30 -1.13
CA PHE A 183 -5.52 -19.19 -2.06
C PHE A 183 -5.11 -20.57 -2.57
N ARG A 184 -4.54 -20.59 -3.78
CA ARG A 184 -3.84 -21.75 -4.36
C ARG A 184 -2.47 -21.40 -4.93
N THR A 185 -2.03 -20.18 -4.64
CA THR A 185 -0.90 -19.55 -5.30
C THR A 185 0.00 -18.88 -4.28
N VAL A 186 1.30 -19.06 -4.44
CA VAL A 186 2.34 -18.32 -3.72
C VAL A 186 3.32 -17.77 -4.75
N CYS A 187 3.76 -16.53 -4.56
CA CYS A 187 4.63 -15.81 -5.48
C CYS A 187 5.90 -15.32 -4.76
N PHE A 188 7.00 -15.25 -5.51
CA PHE A 188 8.14 -14.44 -5.13
C PHE A 188 8.08 -13.10 -5.84
N TYR A 189 8.21 -12.03 -5.07
CA TYR A 189 8.22 -10.66 -5.54
C TYR A 189 9.61 -10.04 -5.36
N ARG A 190 9.94 -9.06 -6.21
CA ARG A 190 11.03 -8.09 -5.99
C ARG A 190 10.47 -6.71 -6.27
N GLY A 191 10.23 -5.95 -5.22
CA GLY A 191 9.37 -4.77 -5.32
C GLY A 191 8.00 -5.15 -5.93
N PRO A 192 7.50 -4.44 -6.95
CA PRO A 192 6.18 -4.71 -7.55
C PRO A 192 6.21 -5.79 -8.64
N ARG A 193 7.31 -6.56 -8.80
CA ARG A 193 7.43 -7.56 -9.88
C ARG A 193 7.40 -8.96 -9.32
N ILE A 194 6.51 -9.80 -9.87
CA ILE A 194 6.52 -11.26 -9.64
C ILE A 194 7.66 -11.88 -10.46
N ILE A 195 8.52 -12.67 -9.81
CA ILE A 195 9.66 -13.35 -10.42
C ILE A 195 9.43 -14.86 -10.54
N ALA A 196 8.67 -15.46 -9.61
CA ALA A 196 8.15 -16.80 -9.74
C ALA A 196 6.76 -16.91 -9.14
N THR A 197 5.98 -17.82 -9.70
CA THR A 197 4.64 -18.17 -9.26
C THR A 197 4.57 -19.67 -9.09
N PHE A 198 4.05 -20.09 -7.95
CA PHE A 198 3.77 -21.47 -7.61
C PHE A 198 2.26 -21.62 -7.49
N GLY A 199 1.64 -22.27 -8.47
CA GLY A 199 0.18 -22.40 -8.57
C GLY A 199 -0.41 -21.60 -9.73
N PRO A 200 -1.75 -21.46 -9.80
CA PRO A 200 -2.43 -20.68 -10.83
C PRO A 200 -1.98 -19.21 -10.84
N SER A 201 -1.98 -18.57 -12.01
CA SER A 201 -1.62 -17.15 -12.10
C SER A 201 -2.71 -16.28 -11.47
N GLU A 202 -2.35 -15.52 -10.44
CA GLU A 202 -3.19 -14.51 -9.82
C GLU A 202 -2.45 -13.17 -9.76
N SER A 203 -3.15 -12.08 -10.10
CA SER A 203 -2.48 -10.78 -10.34
C SER A 203 -2.31 -9.90 -9.09
N GLY A 204 -3.04 -10.15 -8.00
CA GLY A 204 -3.05 -9.25 -6.83
C GLY A 204 -3.70 -7.88 -7.08
N LYS A 205 -4.20 -7.63 -8.30
CA LYS A 205 -4.60 -6.30 -8.74
C LYS A 205 -6.10 -6.06 -8.57
N PRO A 206 -6.48 -4.94 -7.95
CA PRO A 206 -7.87 -4.49 -7.96
C PRO A 206 -8.31 -4.06 -9.36
N SER A 207 -9.61 -4.04 -9.58
CA SER A 207 -10.24 -3.57 -10.82
C SER A 207 -10.11 -2.06 -10.94
N GLN A 208 -9.39 -1.59 -11.96
CA GLN A 208 -9.17 -0.15 -12.22
C GLN A 208 -10.47 0.67 -12.33
N THR A 209 -11.51 0.09 -12.96
CA THR A 209 -12.80 0.76 -13.13
C THR A 209 -13.56 0.88 -11.80
N LYS A 210 -13.57 -0.19 -10.99
CA LYS A 210 -14.20 -0.14 -9.65
C LYS A 210 -13.42 0.74 -8.69
N PHE A 211 -12.10 0.73 -8.77
CA PHE A 211 -11.22 1.61 -8.01
C PHE A 211 -11.59 3.08 -8.23
N LYS A 212 -11.60 3.53 -9.50
CA LYS A 212 -11.95 4.91 -9.84
C LYS A 212 -13.35 5.28 -9.35
N LYS A 213 -14.34 4.39 -9.51
CA LYS A 213 -15.71 4.63 -9.02
C LYS A 213 -15.77 4.75 -7.50
N ALA A 214 -15.12 3.84 -6.76
CA ALA A 214 -15.08 3.87 -5.30
C ALA A 214 -14.37 5.12 -4.77
N LEU A 215 -13.24 5.49 -5.38
CA LEU A 215 -12.50 6.71 -5.07
C LEU A 215 -13.37 7.96 -5.28
N ILE A 216 -14.02 8.08 -6.44
CA ILE A 216 -14.90 9.22 -6.75
C ILE A 216 -16.06 9.29 -5.76
N ALA A 217 -16.69 8.15 -5.44
CA ALA A 217 -17.80 8.10 -4.49
C ALA A 217 -17.37 8.52 -3.08
N GLU A 218 -16.18 8.11 -2.62
CA GLU A 218 -15.70 8.50 -1.30
C GLU A 218 -15.24 9.97 -1.26
N LEU A 219 -14.56 10.45 -2.30
CA LEU A 219 -14.24 11.87 -2.45
C LEU A 219 -15.49 12.74 -2.41
N ALA A 220 -16.57 12.32 -3.08
CA ALA A 220 -17.86 13.01 -3.07
C ALA A 220 -18.53 13.04 -1.68
N LYS A 221 -18.39 11.98 -0.88
CA LYS A 221 -18.92 11.90 0.50
C LYS A 221 -18.10 12.70 1.50
N SER A 222 -16.80 12.84 1.28
CA SER A 222 -15.88 13.47 2.24
C SER A 222 -16.06 14.97 2.45
N ASN A 223 -17.01 15.63 1.76
CA ASN A 223 -17.24 17.09 1.81
C ASN A 223 -15.99 17.97 1.61
N LYS A 224 -14.84 17.40 1.21
CA LYS A 224 -13.69 18.14 0.72
C LYS A 224 -14.05 18.57 -0.69
N GLY A 225 -14.68 19.75 -0.77
CA GLY A 225 -15.06 20.39 -2.02
C GLY A 225 -13.92 20.26 -3.02
N LYS A 226 -14.28 20.00 -4.30
CA LYS A 226 -13.32 19.99 -5.42
C LYS A 226 -12.30 21.10 -5.17
N VAL A 227 -11.02 20.75 -4.99
CA VAL A 227 -9.95 21.74 -4.95
C VAL A 227 -10.11 22.52 -6.24
N PRO A 228 -10.46 23.81 -6.20
CA PRO A 228 -10.68 24.56 -7.42
C PRO A 228 -9.35 24.54 -8.20
N GLU A 229 -9.40 24.17 -9.47
CA GLU A 229 -8.23 24.33 -10.31
C GLU A 229 -8.04 25.82 -10.54
N TYR A 230 -6.96 26.36 -9.99
CA TYR A 230 -6.63 27.77 -10.06
C TYR A 230 -5.55 28.03 -11.12
N ASN A 231 -5.80 28.98 -12.02
CA ASN A 231 -4.81 29.47 -12.97
C ASN A 231 -3.90 30.54 -12.34
N TRP A 232 -2.88 30.09 -11.61
CA TRP A 232 -1.94 30.98 -10.94
C TRP A 232 -1.16 31.90 -11.90
N GLY A 233 -1.01 31.52 -13.16
CA GLY A 233 -0.17 32.25 -14.11
C GLY A 233 -0.60 33.70 -14.35
N ALA A 234 -1.89 34.02 -14.22
CA ALA A 234 -2.36 35.40 -14.34
C ALA A 234 -2.01 36.23 -13.08
N LEU A 235 -2.10 35.64 -11.88
CA LEU A 235 -1.73 36.31 -10.63
C LEU A 235 -0.25 36.71 -10.58
N PHE A 236 0.65 35.86 -11.11
CA PHE A 236 2.08 36.16 -11.17
C PHE A 236 2.48 37.14 -12.29
N ARG A 237 1.55 37.47 -13.19
CA ARG A 237 1.74 38.43 -14.30
C ARG A 237 1.08 39.78 -14.06
N ASP A 238 0.20 39.89 -13.06
CA ASP A 238 -0.44 41.14 -12.66
C ASP A 238 0.57 42.03 -11.91
N GLU A 239 0.85 43.22 -12.43
CA GLU A 239 1.92 44.09 -11.92
C GLU A 239 1.74 44.49 -10.45
N GLU A 240 0.50 44.70 -10.01
CA GLU A 240 0.18 45.16 -8.66
C GLU A 240 0.13 43.99 -7.65
N LEU A 241 -0.34 42.82 -8.07
CA LEU A 241 -0.49 41.65 -7.20
C LEU A 241 0.73 40.72 -7.22
N ARG A 242 1.62 40.82 -8.21
CA ARG A 242 2.85 40.00 -8.32
C ARG A 242 3.70 40.01 -7.04
N PRO A 243 3.94 41.14 -6.35
CA PRO A 243 4.72 41.13 -5.10
C PRO A 243 4.10 40.28 -3.99
N PHE A 244 2.78 40.09 -4.02
CA PHE A 244 2.02 39.38 -2.99
C PHE A 244 1.54 37.99 -3.46
N ALA A 245 1.80 37.60 -4.70
CA ALA A 245 1.24 36.42 -5.35
C ALA A 245 1.54 35.11 -4.59
N THR A 246 2.75 34.97 -4.04
CA THR A 246 3.14 33.81 -3.23
C THR A 246 2.33 33.72 -1.94
N THR A 247 2.15 34.85 -1.26
CA THR A 247 1.39 34.95 0.00
C THR A 247 -0.09 34.68 -0.24
N ILE A 248 -0.67 35.30 -1.29
CA ILE A 248 -2.05 35.09 -1.72
C ILE A 248 -2.29 33.61 -2.07
N LYS A 249 -1.40 32.99 -2.85
CA LYS A 249 -1.46 31.57 -3.19
C LYS A 249 -1.45 30.68 -1.94
N LYS A 250 -0.58 30.97 -0.98
CA LYS A 250 -0.52 30.23 0.29
C LYS A 250 -1.83 30.34 1.07
N ILE A 251 -2.36 31.56 1.24
CA ILE A 251 -3.61 31.81 1.96
C ILE A 251 -4.78 31.06 1.31
N ILE A 252 -4.92 31.12 -0.02
CA ILE A 252 -6.02 30.47 -0.73
C ILE A 252 -5.91 28.94 -0.66
N LEU A 253 -4.70 28.38 -0.74
CA LEU A 253 -4.50 26.93 -0.63
C LEU A 253 -4.78 26.41 0.78
N GLU A 254 -4.48 27.19 1.82
CA GLU A 254 -4.67 26.80 3.24
C GLU A 254 -6.10 27.07 3.75
N LYS A 255 -6.69 28.20 3.36
CA LYS A 255 -7.94 28.73 3.95
C LYS A 255 -9.03 29.10 2.94
N GLY A 256 -8.79 28.93 1.64
CA GLY A 256 -9.70 29.36 0.58
C GLY A 256 -9.85 30.89 0.50
N ALA A 257 -10.82 31.36 -0.30
CA ALA A 257 -11.04 32.79 -0.53
C ALA A 257 -11.37 33.58 0.75
N ARG A 258 -11.91 32.92 1.79
CA ARG A 258 -12.19 33.56 3.09
C ARG A 258 -10.92 33.95 3.83
N GLY A 259 -9.82 33.20 3.66
CA GLY A 259 -8.53 33.53 4.26
C GLY A 259 -7.96 34.87 3.79
N LEU A 260 -8.35 35.36 2.60
CA LEU A 260 -7.94 36.68 2.11
C LEU A 260 -8.63 37.80 2.91
N ASN A 261 -9.88 37.61 3.32
CA ASN A 261 -10.58 38.57 4.17
C ASN A 261 -9.92 38.67 5.56
N GLU A 262 -9.56 37.52 6.15
CA GLU A 262 -8.82 37.46 7.41
C GLU A 262 -7.43 38.13 7.32
N ALA A 263 -6.81 38.14 6.13
CA ALA A 263 -5.54 38.79 5.86
C ALA A 263 -5.67 40.28 5.52
N GLY A 264 -6.88 40.87 5.63
CA GLY A 264 -7.12 42.29 5.45
C GLY A 264 -7.35 42.73 3.99
N TYR A 265 -7.53 41.80 3.05
CA TYR A 265 -7.91 42.16 1.68
C TYR A 265 -9.38 42.58 1.64
N ASP A 266 -9.66 43.71 1.01
CA ASP A 266 -11.03 44.19 0.83
C ASP A 266 -11.80 43.38 -0.23
N GLY A 267 -13.12 43.54 -0.26
CA GLY A 267 -13.99 42.78 -1.17
C GLY A 267 -13.65 42.98 -2.66
N LYS A 268 -13.14 44.15 -3.04
CA LYS A 268 -12.71 44.45 -4.42
C LYS A 268 -11.42 43.70 -4.78
N SER A 269 -10.43 43.72 -3.90
CA SER A 269 -9.16 43.00 -4.07
C SER A 269 -9.40 41.49 -4.11
N ILE A 270 -10.25 40.96 -3.23
CA ILE A 270 -10.64 39.54 -3.26
C ILE A 270 -11.31 39.21 -4.60
N GLY A 271 -12.25 40.04 -5.07
CA GLY A 271 -12.91 39.86 -6.37
C GLY A 271 -11.92 39.78 -7.53
N ARG A 272 -10.96 40.71 -7.59
CA ARG A 272 -9.92 40.75 -8.62
C ARG A 272 -8.98 39.54 -8.55
N ILE A 273 -8.50 39.18 -7.36
CA ILE A 273 -7.65 37.99 -7.15
C ILE A 273 -8.38 36.75 -7.66
N MET A 274 -9.64 36.58 -7.27
CA MET A 274 -10.45 35.42 -7.65
C MET A 274 -10.78 35.39 -9.14
N SER A 275 -10.89 36.54 -9.84
CA SER A 275 -11.06 36.57 -11.30
C SER A 275 -9.79 36.22 -12.07
N LEU A 276 -8.61 36.52 -11.52
CA LEU A 276 -7.33 36.19 -12.16
C LEU A 276 -7.04 34.68 -12.09
N ILE A 277 -7.42 34.03 -10.99
CA ILE A 277 -7.06 32.63 -10.74
C ILE A 277 -8.17 31.64 -11.10
N LYS A 278 -9.37 32.09 -11.47
CA LYS A 278 -10.42 31.21 -12.02
C LYS A 278 -10.10 30.83 -13.46
#